data_AF-A0AAV6JD05-F1
#
_entry.id   AF-A0AAV6JD05-F1
#
_cell.length_a   1.000
_cell.length_b   1.000
_cell.length_c   1.000
_cell.angle_alpha   90.00
_cell.angle_beta   90.00
_cell.angle_gamma   90.00
#
_symmetry.space_group_name_H-M   'P 1'
#
loop_
_entity.id
_entity.type
_entity.pdbx_description
1 polymer ?
#
loop_
_entity_poly.entity_id
_entity_poly.type
_entity_poly.pdbx_seq_one_letter_code
_entity_poly.pdbx_strand_id
1 'polypeptide(L)' 'MEAKKLSNWSLVFAAMVLWIVILAPNLVDSVLGIQMSQCSRDTCIAACKKVLREKYLNASCAKPKGATKKLCFCFG' A
#
# COMPACT_ATOMS: atom_id res chain seq x y z
N MET A 1 -36.18 -21.68 4.06
CA MET A 1 -34.89 -21.06 4.43
C MET A 1 -35.01 -20.64 5.87
N GLU A 2 -34.41 -21.42 6.77
CA GLU A 2 -34.49 -21.22 8.22
C GLU A 2 -33.79 -19.90 8.56
N ALA A 3 -34.57 -18.83 8.77
CA ALA A 3 -34.05 -17.58 9.30
C ALA A 3 -33.68 -17.81 10.76
N LYS A 4 -32.48 -18.36 10.99
CA LYS A 4 -31.89 -18.48 12.32
C LYS A 4 -31.92 -17.10 12.94
N LYS A 5 -32.60 -16.97 14.09
CA LYS A 5 -32.70 -15.75 14.90
C LYS A 5 -31.28 -15.25 15.18
N LEU A 6 -30.75 -14.40 14.30
CA LEU A 6 -29.42 -13.82 14.46
C LEU A 6 -29.50 -12.93 15.70
N SER A 7 -28.69 -13.26 16.71
CA SER A 7 -28.51 -12.37 17.86
C SER A 7 -28.08 -11.00 17.34
N ASN A 8 -28.67 -9.91 17.87
CA ASN A 8 -28.28 -8.53 17.53
C ASN A 8 -26.76 -8.34 17.57
N TRP A 9 -26.09 -9.07 18.47
CA TRP A 9 -24.64 -9.01 18.62
C TRP A 9 -23.87 -9.61 17.45
N SER A 10 -24.37 -10.68 16.82
CA SER A 10 -23.77 -11.27 15.61
C SER A 10 -23.87 -10.33 14.42
N LEU A 11 -24.96 -9.55 14.34
CA LEU A 11 -25.15 -8.56 13.27
C LEU A 11 -24.21 -7.36 13.44
N VAL A 12 -24.00 -6.90 14.68
CA VAL A 12 -23.04 -5.85 15.02
C VAL A 12 -21.61 -6.30 14.72
N PHE A 13 -21.25 -7.53 15.08
CA PHE A 13 -19.93 -8.10 14.76
C PHE A 13 -19.70 -8.20 13.25
N ALA A 14 -20.69 -8.69 12.50
CA ALA A 14 -20.60 -8.78 11.05
C ALA A 14 -20.43 -7.40 10.41
N ALA A 15 -21.19 -6.40 10.87
CA ALA A 15 -21.08 -5.02 10.41
C ALA A 15 -19.71 -4.40 10.73
N MET A 16 -19.17 -4.66 11.92
CA MET A 16 -17.85 -4.18 12.33
C MET A 16 -16.73 -4.80 11.47
N VAL A 17 -16.80 -6.10 11.18
CA VAL A 17 -15.83 -6.77 10.29
C VAL A 17 -15.92 -6.23 8.87
N LEU A 18 -17.13 -6.06 8.34
CA LEU A 18 -17.35 -5.42 7.03
C LEU A 18 -16.79 -4.00 6.99
N TRP A 19 -17.03 -3.21 8.03
CA TRP A 19 -16.49 -1.85 8.15
C TRP A 19 -14.96 -1.84 8.15
N ILE A 20 -14.33 -2.73 8.91
CA ILE A 20 -12.87 -2.87 8.95
C ILE A 20 -12.33 -3.29 7.58
N VAL A 21 -13.00 -4.17 6.85
CA VAL A 21 -12.55 -4.59 5.51
C VAL A 21 -12.72 -3.48 4.47
N ILE A 22 -13.77 -2.66 4.59
CA ILE A 22 -14.02 -1.52 3.69
C ILE A 22 -13.06 -0.35 3.98
N LEU A 23 -12.80 -0.06 5.26
CA LEU A 23 -11.92 1.02 5.68
C LEU A 23 -10.46 0.62 5.80
N ALA A 24 -10.14 -0.68 5.81
CA ALA A 24 -8.77 -1.12 5.68
C ALA A 24 -8.23 -0.49 4.39
N PRO A 25 -7.22 0.39 4.48
CA PRO A 25 -6.60 0.92 3.29
C PRO A 25 -6.18 -0.31 2.49
N ASN A 26 -6.77 -0.44 1.31
CA ASN A 26 -6.37 -1.40 0.32
C ASN A 26 -4.84 -1.34 0.28
N LEU A 27 -4.16 -2.36 0.83
CA LEU A 27 -2.70 -2.38 0.98
C LEU A 27 -1.96 -2.23 -0.36
N VAL A 28 -2.71 -2.20 -1.47
CA VAL A 28 -2.33 -2.08 -2.87
C VAL A 28 -2.09 -0.63 -3.35
N ASP A 29 -2.17 0.38 -2.49
CA ASP A 29 -1.77 1.76 -2.82
C ASP A 29 -0.66 2.28 -1.89
N SER A 30 0.23 1.40 -1.45
CA SER A 30 1.38 1.82 -0.63
C SER A 30 2.47 2.40 -1.52
N VAL A 31 2.39 3.71 -1.77
CA VAL A 31 3.48 4.45 -2.41
C VAL A 31 4.61 4.70 -1.41
N LEU A 32 5.66 3.89 -1.51
CA LEU A 32 6.85 3.97 -0.65
C LEU A 32 7.89 4.90 -1.26
N GLY A 33 8.13 6.04 -0.61
CA GLY A 33 9.14 7.02 -1.01
C GLY A 33 10.50 6.76 -0.34
N ILE A 34 11.50 6.39 -1.13
CA ILE A 34 12.89 6.19 -0.70
C ILE A 34 13.71 7.42 -1.15
N GLN A 35 14.31 8.14 -0.20
CA GLN A 35 15.25 9.22 -0.52
C GLN A 35 16.60 8.64 -0.92
N MET A 36 17.08 8.98 -2.13
CA MET A 36 18.39 8.58 -2.63
C MET A 36 19.14 9.78 -3.23
N SER A 37 20.43 9.89 -2.94
CA SER A 37 21.30 10.92 -3.55
C SER A 37 21.35 10.79 -5.07
N GLN A 38 21.40 9.56 -5.58
CA GLN A 38 21.33 9.22 -7.00
C GLN A 38 20.17 8.23 -7.20
N CYS A 39 19.00 8.74 -7.61
CA CYS A 39 17.96 7.88 -8.20
C CYS A 39 18.43 7.44 -9.58
N SER A 40 19.11 6.29 -9.59
CA SER A 40 19.26 5.45 -10.76
C SER A 40 18.08 4.49 -10.78
N ARG A 41 17.44 4.34 -11.95
CA ARG A 41 16.17 3.61 -12.08
C ARG A 41 16.34 2.16 -11.60
N ASP A 42 17.44 1.51 -11.98
CA ASP A 42 17.77 0.14 -11.57
C ASP A 42 17.95 -0.01 -10.06
N THR A 43 18.64 0.93 -9.41
CA THR A 43 18.85 0.88 -7.95
C THR A 43 17.54 1.13 -7.19
N CYS A 44 16.70 2.03 -7.71
CA CYS A 44 15.36 2.28 -7.18
C CYS A 44 14.46 1.04 -7.31
N ILE A 45 14.42 0.41 -8.49
CA ILE A 45 13.66 -0.83 -8.73
C ILE A 45 14.16 -1.97 -7.82
N ALA A 46 15.47 -2.16 -7.69
CA ALA A 46 16.05 -3.21 -6.85
C ALA A 46 15.70 -3.01 -5.36
N ALA A 47 15.71 -1.76 -4.88
CA ALA A 47 15.28 -1.43 -3.53
C ALA A 47 13.77 -1.66 -3.34
N CYS A 48 12.94 -1.20 -4.28
CA CYS A 48 11.49 -1.42 -4.24
C CYS A 48 11.13 -2.90 -4.26
N LYS A 49 11.79 -3.72 -5.09
CA LYS A 49 11.60 -5.17 -5.12
C LYS A 49 12.00 -5.86 -3.81
N LYS A 50 13.01 -5.35 -3.09
CA LYS A 50 13.36 -5.89 -1.77
C LYS A 50 12.31 -5.60 -0.71
N VAL A 51 11.70 -4.41 -0.76
CA VAL A 51 10.71 -3.97 0.23
C VAL A 51 9.33 -4.54 -0.07
N LEU A 52 8.85 -4.40 -1.31
CA LEU A 52 7.51 -4.84 -1.71
C LEU A 52 7.45 -6.31 -2.17
N ARG A 53 8.59 -6.95 -2.49
CA ARG A 53 8.66 -8.34 -2.94
C ARG A 53 7.69 -8.60 -4.10
N GLU A 54 6.68 -9.43 -3.88
CA GLU A 54 5.68 -9.89 -4.84
C GLU A 54 4.60 -8.84 -5.11
N LYS A 55 4.51 -7.81 -4.25
CA LYS A 55 3.62 -6.66 -4.43
C LYS A 55 4.20 -5.63 -5.39
N TYR A 56 5.46 -5.73 -5.79
CA TYR A 56 6.09 -4.72 -6.63
C TYR A 56 5.39 -4.61 -8.01
N LEU A 57 4.75 -3.46 -8.26
CA LEU A 57 4.15 -3.13 -9.55
C LEU A 57 5.08 -2.23 -10.37
N ASN A 58 5.54 -1.12 -9.78
CA ASN A 58 6.33 -0.13 -10.52
C ASN A 58 7.25 0.70 -9.60
N ALA A 59 8.24 1.35 -10.19
CA ALA A 59 9.06 2.35 -9.50
C ALA A 59 9.24 3.61 -10.37
N SER A 60 9.14 4.79 -9.76
CA SER A 60 9.34 6.07 -10.43
C SER A 60 10.33 6.94 -9.69
N CYS A 61 11.29 7.51 -10.41
CA CYS A 61 12.22 8.50 -9.87
C CYS A 61 11.63 9.90 -10.08
N ALA A 62 11.27 10.61 -9.01
CA ALA A 62 10.96 12.02 -9.10
C ALA A 62 12.09 12.86 -8.51
N LYS A 63 12.44 13.94 -9.21
CA LYS A 63 13.23 15.04 -8.64
C LYS A 63 12.26 16.13 -8.20
N PRO A 64 12.05 16.36 -6.90
CA PRO A 64 11.32 17.54 -6.46
C PRO A 64 12.06 18.78 -6.94
N LYS A 65 11.35 19.77 -7.50
CA LYS A 65 11.95 21.07 -7.83
C LYS A 65 12.54 21.68 -6.54
N GLY A 66 13.85 21.94 -6.54
CA GLY A 66 14.56 22.51 -5.39
C GLY A 66 15.22 21.49 -4.44
N ALA A 67 15.06 20.18 -4.65
CA ALA A 67 15.71 19.16 -3.82
C ALA A 67 16.96 18.57 -4.50
N THR A 68 18.09 18.59 -3.79
CA THR A 68 19.35 17.95 -4.23
C THR A 68 19.23 16.42 -4.25
N LYS A 69 18.35 15.86 -3.41
CA LYS A 69 18.09 14.42 -3.30
C LYS A 69 16.95 14.01 -4.22
N LYS A 70 17.16 12.93 -4.98
CA LYS A 70 16.15 12.36 -5.85
C LYS A 70 15.28 11.39 -5.01
N LEU A 71 13.96 11.38 -5.21
CA LEU A 71 13.06 10.44 -4.54
C LEU A 71 12.70 9.30 -5.48
N CYS A 72 12.79 8.08 -4.96
CA CYS A 72 12.35 6.85 -5.59
C CYS A 72 10.98 6.49 -5.00
N PHE A 73 9.94 6.43 -5.82
CA PHE A 73 8.59 6.04 -5.44
C PHE A 73 8.35 4.60 -5.87
N CYS A 74 8.08 3.71 -4.93
CA CYS A 74 7.70 2.33 -5.17
C CYS A 74 6.18 2.21 -5.13
N PHE A 75 5.58 1.55 -6.11
CA PHE A 75 4.14 1.29 -6.20
C PHE A 75 3.90 -0.23 -6.10
N GLY A 76 2.91 -0.64 -5.32
CA GLY A 76 2.50 -2.05 -5.19
C GLY A 76 1.32 -2.28 -4.27
#